data_AF-A0A180GXI2-F1
#
_entry.id   AF-A0A180GXI2-F1
#
_cell.length_a   1.000
_cell.length_b   1.000
_cell.length_c   1.000
_cell.angle_alpha   90.00
_cell.angle_beta   90.00
_cell.angle_gamma   90.00
#
_symmetry.space_group_name_H-M   'P 1'
#
loop_
_entity.id
_entity.type
_entity.pdbx_description
1 polymer ?
#
loop_
_entity_poly.entity_id
_entity_poly.type
_entity_poly.pdbx_seq_one_letter_code
_entity_poly.pdbx_strand_id
1 'polypeptide(L)'
;MEYLLKSIPTKKTQEEEEGVERDEYGLELNRPPSTEAKNPKAKPSTALKFGSSAVSKPLPPASLHGLSQQQLQSDQADPLLRPRIVLLHDLILDHPNSELELFLSQSANDHPDPQEFSRIINGYLNGYTAFHQACDAGDLKKVQMLCGAGVDRGLKDETDGLTGIELAQEAGRTEVVGFLASLP
;
A
#
# COMPACT_ATOMS: atom_id res chain seq x y z
N MET A 1 -4.64 -65.67 -26.15
CA MET A 1 -5.77 -64.76 -26.45
C MET A 1 -5.21 -63.68 -27.35
N GLU A 2 -5.73 -63.63 -28.57
CA GLU A 2 -5.21 -62.86 -29.70
C GLU A 2 -5.44 -61.35 -29.57
N TYR A 3 -4.59 -60.62 -30.30
CA TYR A 3 -4.43 -59.18 -30.38
C TYR A 3 -5.70 -58.41 -30.77
N LEU A 4 -5.90 -57.22 -30.19
CA LEU A 4 -6.46 -56.08 -30.93
C LEU A 4 -5.97 -54.74 -30.37
N LEU A 5 -4.80 -54.28 -30.85
CA LEU A 5 -4.47 -52.86 -30.85
C LEU A 5 -5.51 -52.15 -31.73
N LYS A 6 -6.28 -51.23 -31.16
CA LYS A 6 -7.14 -50.33 -31.93
C LYS A 6 -6.50 -48.94 -31.98
N SER A 7 -6.25 -48.56 -33.21
CA SER A 7 -5.43 -47.45 -33.67
C SER A 7 -5.90 -46.08 -33.21
N ILE A 8 -4.91 -45.24 -32.98
CA ILE A 8 -4.98 -43.79 -32.87
C ILE A 8 -5.30 -43.20 -34.26
N PRO A 9 -6.31 -42.33 -34.41
CA PRO A 9 -6.36 -41.41 -35.53
C PRO A 9 -5.78 -40.04 -35.14
N THR A 10 -4.61 -39.76 -35.68
CA THR A 10 -3.97 -38.44 -35.70
C THR A 10 -4.75 -37.51 -36.65
N LYS A 11 -5.41 -36.48 -36.11
CA LYS A 11 -5.87 -35.35 -36.91
C LYS A 11 -4.73 -34.32 -36.99
N LYS A 12 -3.97 -34.39 -38.10
CA LYS A 12 -3.34 -33.21 -38.69
C LYS A 12 -4.43 -32.37 -39.34
N THR A 13 -4.57 -31.11 -38.94
CA THR A 13 -5.31 -30.08 -39.68
C THR A 13 -4.62 -28.77 -39.33
N GLN A 14 -3.62 -28.44 -40.17
CA GLN A 14 -3.65 -27.27 -41.06
C GLN A 14 -3.43 -25.98 -40.28
N GLU A 15 -2.15 -25.58 -40.30
CA GLU A 15 -1.63 -24.27 -39.93
C GLU A 15 -2.26 -23.24 -40.88
N GLU A 16 -3.17 -22.42 -40.35
CA GLU A 16 -3.54 -21.15 -40.96
C GLU A 16 -2.55 -20.12 -40.42
N GLU A 17 -1.50 -19.84 -41.20
CA GLU A 17 -0.59 -18.72 -40.97
C GLU A 17 -1.33 -17.40 -41.23
N GLU A 18 -1.99 -16.85 -40.21
CA GLU A 18 -2.29 -15.43 -40.16
C GLU A 18 -0.99 -14.67 -39.88
N GLY A 19 -0.54 -13.88 -40.85
CA GLY A 19 0.67 -13.07 -40.76
C GLY A 19 0.53 -11.97 -39.70
N VAL A 20 0.93 -12.28 -38.47
CA VAL A 20 1.08 -11.30 -37.38
C VAL A 20 2.34 -10.48 -37.63
N GLU A 21 2.17 -9.20 -37.97
CA GLU A 21 3.27 -8.25 -38.12
C GLU A 21 3.92 -8.01 -36.74
N ARG A 22 5.15 -8.49 -36.57
CA ARG A 22 5.95 -8.38 -35.34
C ARG A 22 6.95 -7.23 -35.46
N ASP A 23 7.23 -6.56 -34.36
CA ASP A 23 8.30 -5.54 -34.31
C ASP A 23 9.70 -6.20 -34.35
N GLU A 24 10.75 -5.37 -34.39
CA GLU A 24 12.15 -5.82 -34.43
C GLU A 24 12.58 -6.64 -33.19
N TYR A 25 11.73 -6.73 -32.15
CA TYR A 25 11.93 -7.48 -30.92
C TYR A 25 10.96 -8.67 -30.76
N GLY A 26 10.12 -8.95 -31.76
CA GLY A 26 9.26 -10.14 -31.81
C GLY A 26 7.94 -10.04 -31.02
N LEU A 27 7.57 -8.84 -30.54
CA LEU A 27 6.33 -8.59 -29.80
C LEU A 27 5.16 -8.25 -30.75
N GLU A 28 3.96 -8.69 -30.40
CA GLU A 28 2.75 -8.48 -31.21
C GLU A 28 2.26 -7.03 -31.13
N LEU A 29 2.20 -6.34 -32.27
CA LEU A 29 1.71 -4.96 -32.39
C LEU A 29 0.18 -4.92 -32.38
N ASN A 30 -0.44 -4.87 -31.19
CA ASN A 30 -1.86 -4.54 -31.06
C ASN A 30 -2.11 -3.05 -31.36
N ARG A 31 -2.34 -2.71 -32.63
CA ARG A 31 -2.77 -1.36 -33.05
C ARG A 31 -4.30 -1.22 -32.89
N PRO A 32 -4.81 -0.32 -32.03
CA PRO A 32 -6.23 0.00 -32.03
C PRO A 32 -6.61 0.79 -33.30
N PRO A 33 -7.83 0.61 -33.85
CA PRO A 33 -8.27 1.35 -35.02
C PRO A 33 -8.50 2.83 -34.68
N SER A 34 -7.63 3.69 -35.22
CA SER A 34 -7.83 5.13 -35.29
C SER A 34 -9.11 5.43 -36.08
N THR A 35 -10.09 6.06 -35.44
CA THR A 35 -11.13 6.82 -36.15
C THR A 35 -10.79 8.30 -36.12
N GLU A 36 -11.03 8.89 -37.28
CA GLU A 36 -10.44 10.12 -37.77
C GLU A 36 -11.32 11.33 -37.44
N ALA A 37 -10.64 12.41 -37.08
CA ALA A 37 -10.98 13.83 -37.20
C ALA A 37 -12.44 14.30 -37.34
N LYS A 38 -12.82 15.28 -36.49
CA LYS A 38 -13.54 16.50 -36.91
C LYS A 38 -13.42 17.62 -35.86
N ASN A 39 -12.45 18.50 -36.07
CA ASN A 39 -12.49 19.91 -35.65
C ASN A 39 -13.02 20.71 -36.86
N PRO A 40 -14.02 21.60 -36.70
CA PRO A 40 -13.67 23.02 -36.62
C PRO A 40 -14.67 23.86 -35.79
N LYS A 41 -14.16 24.83 -35.02
CA LYS A 41 -14.43 26.27 -35.24
C LYS A 41 -13.89 27.14 -34.11
N ALA A 42 -13.21 28.19 -34.52
CA ALA A 42 -12.57 29.17 -33.69
C ALA A 42 -13.38 30.48 -33.61
N LYS A 43 -13.14 31.22 -32.51
CA LYS A 43 -13.29 32.67 -32.26
C LYS A 43 -14.71 33.20 -31.99
N PRO A 44 -14.89 34.37 -31.30
CA PRO A 44 -13.88 35.38 -30.94
C PRO A 44 -13.90 35.89 -29.48
N SER A 45 -12.84 36.64 -29.19
CA SER A 45 -12.57 37.46 -28.01
C SER A 45 -13.63 38.55 -27.73
N THR A 46 -13.89 38.78 -26.44
CA THR A 46 -14.42 40.02 -25.84
C THR A 46 -14.03 39.99 -24.36
N ALA A 47 -13.67 41.05 -23.63
CA ALA A 47 -13.35 42.43 -23.94
C ALA A 47 -12.50 42.97 -22.77
N LEU A 48 -11.53 43.83 -23.11
CA LEU A 48 -10.83 44.72 -22.20
C LEU A 48 -11.83 45.65 -21.50
N LYS A 49 -11.68 45.85 -20.18
CA LYS A 49 -12.24 47.01 -19.49
C LYS A 49 -11.14 47.67 -18.66
N PHE A 50 -10.60 48.75 -19.20
CA PHE A 50 -9.87 49.76 -18.45
C PHE A 50 -10.86 50.54 -17.61
N GLY A 51 -10.70 50.48 -16.29
CA GLY A 51 -11.37 51.35 -15.32
C GLY A 51 -10.30 52.03 -14.49
N SER A 52 -9.86 53.20 -14.94
CA SER A 52 -9.11 54.16 -14.15
C SER A 52 -9.97 54.67 -12.98
N SER A 53 -9.44 54.65 -11.75
CA SER A 53 -9.17 55.87 -10.97
C SER A 53 -9.02 55.56 -9.46
N ALA A 54 -7.88 56.04 -8.94
CA ALA A 54 -7.64 56.60 -7.61
C ALA A 54 -8.24 55.95 -6.35
N VAL A 55 -7.37 55.52 -5.44
CA VAL A 55 -7.06 56.28 -4.20
C VAL A 55 -5.94 55.55 -3.44
N SER A 56 -4.82 56.24 -3.27
CA SER A 56 -3.76 55.88 -2.34
C SER A 56 -4.30 55.94 -0.90
N LYS A 57 -4.15 54.87 -0.15
CA LYS A 57 -4.10 54.94 1.32
C LYS A 57 -2.87 54.16 1.81
N PRO A 58 -2.08 54.74 2.73
CA PRO A 58 -0.78 54.22 3.11
C PRO A 58 -0.89 52.94 3.95
N LEU A 59 0.12 52.08 3.81
CA LEU A 59 0.42 50.93 4.65
C LEU A 59 0.34 51.28 6.15
N PRO A 60 -0.36 50.49 6.98
CA PRO A 60 -0.06 50.39 8.40
C PRO A 60 1.14 49.46 8.66
N PRO A 61 1.92 49.69 9.73
CA PRO A 61 3.15 48.97 10.03
C PRO A 61 2.88 47.52 10.47
N ALA A 62 3.85 46.66 10.13
CA ALA A 62 4.07 45.30 10.59
C ALA A 62 3.21 44.84 11.78
N SER A 63 2.29 43.91 11.52
CA SER A 63 1.81 42.95 12.53
C SER A 63 2.44 41.59 12.22
N LEU A 64 3.67 41.42 12.69
CA LEU A 64 4.24 40.12 13.05
C LEU A 64 3.44 39.56 14.23
N HIS A 65 2.28 38.96 13.99
CA HIS A 65 1.66 38.03 14.93
C HIS A 65 0.49 37.31 14.28
N GLY A 66 0.51 35.97 14.38
CA GLY A 66 -0.54 35.11 13.85
C GLY A 66 -0.09 34.12 12.79
N LEU A 67 1.19 33.69 12.80
CA LEU A 67 1.44 32.31 12.39
C LEU A 67 0.65 31.45 13.38
N SER A 68 -0.37 30.78 12.86
CA SER A 68 -1.19 29.81 13.58
C SER A 68 -0.29 28.94 14.44
N GLN A 69 -0.46 28.99 15.75
CA GLN A 69 0.22 28.13 16.74
C GLN A 69 -0.30 26.69 16.65
N GLN A 70 -0.34 26.12 15.45
CA GLN A 70 -0.92 24.80 15.21
C GLN A 70 0.08 23.80 14.63
N GLN A 71 1.40 24.08 14.73
CA GLN A 71 2.41 23.16 14.21
C GLN A 71 3.73 23.13 15.01
N LEU A 72 3.66 23.32 16.32
CA LEU A 72 4.81 23.13 17.24
C LEU A 72 4.40 22.33 18.49
N GLN A 73 3.72 21.20 18.28
CA GLN A 73 3.42 20.20 19.32
C GLN A 73 3.77 18.76 18.88
N SER A 74 4.57 18.59 17.82
CA SER A 74 4.96 17.26 17.32
C SER A 74 6.33 16.78 17.82
N ASP A 75 7.02 17.53 18.68
CA ASP A 75 8.44 17.27 19.01
C ASP A 75 8.68 16.77 20.44
N GLN A 76 7.68 16.13 21.04
CA GLN A 76 7.88 15.25 22.19
C GLN A 76 7.50 13.83 21.78
N ALA A 77 8.11 13.34 20.69
CA ALA A 77 8.12 11.90 20.44
C ALA A 77 8.90 11.28 21.60
N ASP A 78 8.28 10.34 22.32
CA ASP A 78 8.99 9.55 23.33
C ASP A 78 10.28 9.00 22.66
N PRO A 79 11.48 9.36 23.16
CA PRO A 79 12.74 8.96 22.53
C PRO A 79 12.91 7.43 22.44
N LEU A 80 12.11 6.66 23.19
CA LEU A 80 12.11 5.21 23.17
C LEU A 80 11.08 4.59 22.22
N LEU A 81 10.13 5.37 21.68
CA LEU A 81 9.10 4.87 20.77
C LEU A 81 9.72 4.33 19.47
N ARG A 82 10.59 5.13 18.82
CA ARG A 82 11.18 4.74 17.54
C ARG A 82 12.04 3.46 17.64
N PRO A 83 12.94 3.32 18.62
CA PRO A 83 13.67 2.06 18.85
C PRO A 83 12.76 0.86 19.09
N ARG A 84 11.66 1.02 19.85
CA ARG A 84 10.71 -0.08 20.10
C ARG A 84 9.99 -0.51 18.81
N ILE A 85 9.64 0.43 17.93
CA ILE A 85 9.07 0.12 16.62
C ILE A 85 10.09 -0.66 15.78
N VAL A 86 11.35 -0.22 15.72
CA VAL A 86 12.40 -0.96 14.98
C VAL A 86 12.55 -2.38 15.53
N LEU A 87 12.65 -2.52 16.86
CA LEU A 87 12.77 -3.82 17.52
C LEU A 87 11.58 -4.73 17.20
N LEU A 88 10.35 -4.20 17.22
CA LEU A 88 9.16 -4.99 16.88
C LEU A 88 9.26 -5.56 15.45
N HIS A 89 9.68 -4.75 14.49
CA HIS A 89 9.85 -5.19 13.09
C HIS A 89 10.96 -6.23 12.94
N ASP A 90 12.11 -6.03 13.60
CA ASP A 90 13.21 -7.01 13.61
C ASP A 90 12.74 -8.36 14.19
N LEU A 91 11.94 -8.32 15.27
CA LEU A 91 11.37 -9.52 15.88
C LEU A 91 10.45 -10.30 14.93
N ILE A 92 9.78 -9.62 14.00
CA ILE A 92 8.95 -10.28 12.99
C ILE A 92 9.78 -11.00 11.94
N LEU A 93 10.92 -10.44 11.52
CA LEU A 93 11.72 -11.01 10.43
C LEU A 93 12.65 -12.12 10.89
N ASP A 94 13.45 -11.88 11.93
CA ASP A 94 14.65 -12.70 12.19
C ASP A 94 14.62 -13.47 13.52
N HIS A 95 13.59 -13.26 14.35
CA HIS A 95 13.54 -13.80 15.71
C HIS A 95 12.45 -14.86 15.91
N PRO A 96 12.64 -15.74 16.92
CA PRO A 96 11.65 -16.73 17.28
C PRO A 96 10.41 -16.10 17.93
N ASN A 97 9.27 -16.79 17.80
CA ASN A 97 7.99 -16.35 18.35
C ASN A 97 8.02 -16.05 19.86
N SER A 98 8.87 -16.74 20.63
CA SER A 98 9.03 -16.50 22.06
C SER A 98 9.54 -15.10 22.40
N GLU A 99 10.41 -14.53 21.57
CA GLU A 99 10.94 -13.18 21.81
C GLU A 99 9.90 -12.11 21.48
N LEU A 100 9.10 -12.33 20.43
CA LEU A 100 7.93 -11.48 20.15
C LEU A 100 6.92 -11.51 21.30
N GLU A 101 6.64 -12.69 21.86
CA GLU A 101 5.70 -12.83 22.99
C GLU A 101 6.21 -12.10 24.23
N LEU A 102 7.51 -12.24 24.51
CA LEU A 102 8.18 -11.51 25.58
C LEU A 102 8.09 -10.00 25.36
N PHE A 103 8.36 -9.51 24.16
CA PHE A 103 8.29 -8.09 23.84
C PHE A 103 6.87 -7.53 24.00
N LEU A 104 5.85 -8.23 23.49
CA LEU A 104 4.45 -7.80 23.60
C LEU A 104 3.98 -7.80 25.05
N SER A 105 4.30 -8.84 25.82
CA SER A 105 3.96 -8.92 27.24
C SER A 105 4.68 -7.87 28.09
N GLN A 106 5.98 -7.64 27.85
CA GLN A 106 6.75 -6.58 28.52
C GLN A 106 6.21 -5.20 28.19
N SER A 107 5.97 -4.92 26.91
CA SER A 107 5.49 -3.61 26.45
C SER A 107 4.10 -3.27 26.99
N ALA A 108 3.22 -4.27 27.15
CA ALA A 108 1.91 -4.09 27.78
C ALA A 108 2.02 -3.79 29.30
N ASN A 109 3.08 -4.25 29.97
CA ASN A 109 3.31 -3.98 31.39
C ASN A 109 4.03 -2.64 31.63
N ASP A 110 5.00 -2.29 30.78
CA ASP A 110 5.82 -1.08 30.90
C ASP A 110 5.01 0.21 30.64
N HIS A 111 4.01 0.12 29.76
CA HIS A 111 3.20 1.26 29.33
C HIS A 111 1.73 1.04 29.71
N PRO A 112 1.28 1.52 30.89
CA PRO A 112 -0.11 1.39 31.32
C PRO A 112 -1.07 2.26 30.49
N ASP A 113 -0.55 3.20 29.68
CA ASP A 113 -1.34 3.94 28.72
C ASP A 113 -1.54 3.11 27.44
N PRO A 114 -2.78 2.69 27.14
CA PRO A 114 -3.09 1.92 25.93
C PRO A 114 -2.70 2.65 24.63
N GLN A 115 -2.63 4.00 24.66
CA GLN A 115 -2.28 4.78 23.47
C GLN A 115 -0.83 4.60 23.06
N GLU A 116 0.09 4.45 24.02
CA GLU A 116 1.52 4.32 23.71
C GLU A 116 1.85 2.92 23.18
N PHE A 117 1.24 1.88 23.77
CA PHE A 117 1.34 0.53 23.23
C PHE A 117 0.73 0.43 21.82
N SER A 118 -0.41 1.10 21.59
CA SER A 118 -1.02 1.18 20.26
C SER A 118 -0.09 1.83 19.22
N ARG A 119 0.63 2.90 19.60
CA ARG A 119 1.63 3.54 18.72
C ARG A 119 2.79 2.62 18.36
N ILE A 120 3.25 1.79 19.30
CA ILE A 120 4.33 0.83 19.05
C ILE A 120 3.85 -0.26 18.06
N ILE A 121 2.71 -0.90 18.35
CA ILE A 121 2.24 -2.05 17.56
C ILE A 121 1.80 -1.66 16.14
N ASN A 122 1.23 -0.46 16.00
CA ASN A 122 0.81 0.12 14.72
C ASN A 122 1.91 0.96 14.05
N GLY A 123 3.12 0.94 14.60
CA GLY A 123 4.22 1.77 14.14
C GLY A 123 4.73 1.37 12.76
N TYR A 124 4.90 2.37 11.89
CA TYR A 124 5.46 2.19 10.57
C TYR A 124 7.00 2.13 10.60
N LEU A 125 7.56 1.20 9.83
CA LEU A 125 8.96 1.13 9.46
C LEU A 125 9.04 0.89 7.96
N ASN A 126 9.74 1.78 7.25
CA ASN A 126 9.93 1.70 5.80
C ASN A 126 8.62 1.54 5.01
N GLY A 127 7.54 2.20 5.45
CA GLY A 127 6.23 2.16 4.79
C GLY A 127 5.33 0.98 5.18
N TYR A 128 5.80 0.06 6.02
CA TYR A 128 5.02 -1.09 6.48
C TYR A 128 4.81 -1.04 7.99
N THR A 129 3.79 -1.74 8.48
CA THR A 129 3.67 -2.07 9.91
C THR A 129 4.17 -3.50 10.16
N ALA A 130 4.45 -3.84 11.42
CA ALA A 130 4.84 -5.21 11.79
C ALA A 130 3.78 -6.25 11.38
N PHE A 131 2.51 -5.85 11.35
CA PHE A 131 1.42 -6.68 10.86
C PHE A 131 1.49 -6.96 9.35
N HIS A 132 1.84 -5.97 8.54
CA HIS A 132 2.05 -6.16 7.10
C HIS A 132 3.17 -7.19 6.85
N GLN A 133 4.30 -7.05 7.53
CA GLN A 133 5.42 -8.00 7.41
C GLN A 133 5.03 -9.43 7.81
N ALA A 134 4.33 -9.59 8.93
CA ALA A 134 3.88 -10.91 9.39
C ALA A 134 2.90 -11.56 8.40
N CYS A 135 2.04 -10.75 7.79
CA CYS A 135 1.08 -11.20 6.78
C CYS A 135 1.75 -11.59 5.46
N ASP A 136 2.68 -10.79 4.96
CA ASP A 136 3.45 -11.07 3.73
C ASP A 136 4.36 -12.29 3.88
N ALA A 137 5.04 -12.42 5.03
CA ALA A 137 5.83 -13.60 5.38
C ALA A 137 4.98 -14.87 5.51
N GLY A 138 3.68 -14.73 5.83
CA GLY A 138 2.77 -15.85 6.07
C GLY A 138 2.94 -16.52 7.43
N ASP A 139 3.57 -15.84 8.40
CA ASP A 139 3.79 -16.40 9.74
C ASP A 139 2.51 -16.30 10.58
N LEU A 140 1.66 -17.32 10.45
CA LEU A 140 0.37 -17.40 11.15
C LEU A 140 0.51 -17.20 12.66
N LYS A 141 1.61 -17.66 13.27
CA LYS A 141 1.77 -17.56 14.72
C LYS A 141 2.02 -16.12 15.14
N LYS A 142 2.88 -15.39 14.42
CA LYS A 142 3.14 -13.96 14.67
C LYS A 142 1.89 -13.12 14.39
N VAL A 143 1.14 -13.44 13.33
CA VAL A 143 -0.15 -12.79 13.04
C VAL A 143 -1.13 -12.97 14.19
N GLN A 144 -1.28 -14.18 14.73
CA GLN A 144 -2.14 -14.45 15.88
C GLN A 144 -1.74 -13.62 17.11
N MET A 145 -0.44 -13.52 17.37
CA MET A 145 0.08 -12.76 18.52
C MET A 145 -0.16 -11.26 18.37
N LEU A 146 0.08 -10.69 17.19
CA LEU A 146 -0.20 -9.28 16.91
C LEU A 146 -1.70 -8.96 16.99
N CYS A 147 -2.56 -9.84 16.46
CA CYS A 147 -4.01 -9.73 16.60
C CYS A 147 -4.45 -9.78 18.07
N GLY A 148 -3.88 -10.70 18.86
CA GLY A 148 -4.15 -10.81 20.29
C GLY A 148 -3.72 -9.57 21.09
N ALA A 149 -2.69 -8.86 20.61
CA ALA A 149 -2.23 -7.59 21.17
C ALA A 149 -3.03 -6.36 20.71
N GLY A 150 -4.03 -6.51 19.84
CA GLY A 150 -4.92 -5.42 19.44
C GLY A 150 -4.37 -4.52 18.33
N VAL A 151 -3.57 -5.08 17.42
CA VAL A 151 -3.10 -4.36 16.23
C VAL A 151 -4.26 -3.88 15.36
N ASP A 152 -4.11 -2.70 14.76
CA ASP A 152 -5.05 -2.19 13.77
C ASP A 152 -4.80 -2.87 12.41
N ARG A 153 -5.69 -3.80 12.08
CA ARG A 153 -5.65 -4.62 10.85
C ARG A 153 -6.08 -3.82 9.61
N GLY A 154 -6.73 -2.68 9.80
CA GLY A 154 -7.25 -1.83 8.71
C GLY A 154 -6.22 -0.83 8.18
N LEU A 155 -5.04 -0.77 8.79
CA LEU A 155 -3.95 0.06 8.31
C LEU A 155 -3.50 -0.41 6.92
N LYS A 156 -3.17 0.56 6.08
CA LYS A 156 -2.65 0.35 4.73
C LYS A 156 -1.16 0.68 4.74
N ASP A 157 -0.37 -0.11 4.02
CA ASP A 157 1.03 0.24 3.76
C ASP A 157 1.14 1.53 2.92
N GLU A 158 2.32 2.13 2.93
CA GLU A 158 2.63 3.33 2.17
C GLU A 158 3.11 3.01 0.74
N THR A 159 3.43 1.74 0.45
CA THR A 159 4.02 1.33 -0.84
C THR A 159 2.95 1.09 -1.90
N ASP A 160 1.95 0.29 -1.58
CA ASP A 160 0.93 -0.24 -2.48
C ASP A 160 -0.48 0.17 -2.04
N GLY A 161 -0.62 0.71 -0.83
CA GLY A 161 -1.89 1.09 -0.23
C GLY A 161 -2.71 -0.13 0.20
N LEU A 162 -2.06 -1.26 0.45
CA LEU A 162 -2.69 -2.54 0.79
C LEU A 162 -2.73 -2.73 2.30
N THR A 163 -3.80 -3.36 2.77
CA THR A 163 -3.90 -3.86 4.15
C THR A 163 -3.12 -5.15 4.31
N GLY A 164 -2.79 -5.52 5.55
CA GLY A 164 -2.09 -6.78 5.81
C GLY A 164 -2.80 -8.02 5.23
N ILE A 165 -4.14 -8.06 5.25
CA ILE A 165 -4.87 -9.18 4.63
C ILE A 165 -4.75 -9.19 3.10
N GLU A 166 -4.73 -8.03 2.45
CA GLU A 166 -4.56 -7.91 0.99
C GLU A 166 -3.15 -8.36 0.59
N LEU A 167 -2.10 -7.97 1.34
CA LEU A 167 -0.74 -8.47 1.14
C LEU A 167 -0.65 -9.99 1.30
N ALA A 168 -1.29 -10.55 2.33
CA ALA A 168 -1.34 -12.01 2.51
C ALA A 168 -2.05 -12.71 1.34
N GLN A 169 -3.05 -12.09 0.73
CA GLN A 169 -3.71 -12.63 -0.46
C GLN A 169 -2.79 -12.60 -1.69
N GLU A 170 -2.10 -11.49 -1.91
CA GLU A 170 -1.17 -11.32 -3.03
C GLU A 170 0.02 -12.29 -2.92
N ALA A 171 0.57 -12.46 -1.72
CA ALA A 171 1.63 -13.42 -1.42
C ALA A 171 1.15 -14.88 -1.33
N GLY A 172 -0.15 -15.16 -1.50
CA GLY A 172 -0.72 -16.52 -1.49
C GLY A 172 -0.72 -17.20 -0.13
N ARG A 173 -0.73 -16.46 0.98
CA ARG A 173 -0.69 -16.95 2.37
C ARG A 173 -2.08 -17.38 2.85
N THR A 174 -2.59 -18.46 2.27
CA THR A 174 -3.97 -18.95 2.49
C THR A 174 -4.31 -19.18 3.96
N GLU A 175 -3.38 -19.70 4.78
CA GLU A 175 -3.60 -19.92 6.21
C GLU A 175 -3.81 -18.61 6.98
N VAL A 176 -3.01 -17.58 6.69
CA VAL A 176 -3.14 -16.24 7.29
C VAL A 176 -4.45 -15.60 6.85
N VAL A 177 -4.77 -15.65 5.56
CA VAL A 177 -6.02 -15.09 5.02
C VAL A 177 -7.23 -15.76 5.65
N GLY A 178 -7.22 -17.10 5.76
CA GLY A 178 -8.30 -17.86 6.39
C GLY A 178 -8.49 -17.50 7.86
N PHE A 179 -7.39 -17.36 8.60
CA PHE A 179 -7.43 -16.89 9.99
C PHE A 179 -8.01 -15.48 10.10
N LEU A 180 -7.48 -14.51 9.32
CA LEU A 180 -7.92 -13.12 9.39
C LEU A 180 -9.38 -12.93 8.95
N ALA A 181 -9.84 -13.68 7.94
CA ALA A 181 -11.24 -13.68 7.50
C ALA A 181 -12.20 -14.35 8.49
N SER A 182 -11.69 -15.20 9.40
CA SER A 182 -12.50 -15.82 10.46
C SER A 182 -12.72 -14.91 11.67
N LEU A 183 -11.92 -13.84 11.79
CA LEU A 183 -12.05 -12.88 12.88
C LEU A 183 -13.25 -11.94 12.64
N PRO A 184 -13.97 -11.53 13.70
CA PRO A 184 -15.08 -10.59 13.59
C PRO A 184 -14.63 -9.16 13.23
#